data_AF-A0A4Y2WDS0-F1
#
_entry.id   AF-A0A4Y2WDS0-F1
#
_cell.length_a   1.000
_cell.length_b   1.000
_cell.length_c   1.000
_cell.angle_alpha   90.00
_cell.angle_beta   90.00
_cell.angle_gamma   90.00
#
_symmetry.space_group_name_H-M   'P 1'
#
loop_
_entity.id
_entity.type
_entity.pdbx_description
1 polymer ?
#
loop_
_entity_poly.entity_id
_entity_poly.type
_entity_poly.pdbx_seq_one_letter_code
_entity_poly.pdbx_strand_id
1 'polypeptide(L)'
;MYLAVTWWLSSNLGVTGLWSKSIKGVLYMWAGVVKISRIRYDPAHAQARYVILQVLLECGEDFVKVEKIDGADGNPDLLLSMDRSKIASVGKPAIAKFLGKLQLYRATADIASAKEMYDKYSAVKSGTKYPFLDYREIVMARKKPRRLFVQTNTFAENGKVDLKTYEPSADGIIQSWVDRFQEENVDDILEELWAKDKHHFS
;
A
#
# COMPACT_ATOMS: atom_id res chain seq x y z
N MET A 1 35.74 -13.90 4.36
CA MET A 1 34.74 -13.06 5.06
C MET A 1 33.77 -12.31 4.13
N TYR A 2 33.96 -12.31 2.80
CA TYR A 2 33.06 -11.64 1.84
C TYR A 2 31.92 -12.51 1.25
N LEU A 3 31.95 -13.83 1.44
CA LEU A 3 30.94 -14.76 0.92
C LEU A 3 29.78 -15.05 1.89
N ALA A 4 29.89 -14.66 3.16
CA ALA A 4 28.84 -14.89 4.16
C ALA A 4 27.78 -13.75 4.19
N VAL A 5 28.15 -12.53 3.79
CA VAL A 5 27.26 -11.35 3.84
C VAL A 5 26.26 -11.35 2.67
N THR A 6 26.63 -11.90 1.52
CA THR A 6 25.75 -12.02 0.34
C THR A 6 24.68 -13.10 0.52
N TRP A 7 24.98 -14.18 1.25
CA TRP A 7 23.98 -15.19 1.62
C TRP A 7 23.00 -14.71 2.70
N TRP A 8 23.46 -13.87 3.63
CA TRP A 8 22.61 -13.28 4.67
C TRP A 8 21.63 -12.22 4.13
N LEU A 9 22.07 -11.39 3.16
CA LEU A 9 21.19 -10.40 2.51
C LEU A 9 20.13 -11.04 1.58
N SER A 10 20.49 -12.07 0.81
CA SER A 10 19.55 -12.77 -0.09
C SER A 10 18.45 -13.52 0.67
N SER A 11 18.81 -14.23 1.75
CA SER A 11 17.88 -15.00 2.57
C SER A 11 16.92 -14.12 3.40
N ASN A 12 17.31 -12.88 3.73
CA ASN A 12 16.46 -11.91 4.42
C ASN A 12 15.57 -11.07 3.48
N LEU A 13 15.95 -10.83 2.22
CA LEU A 13 15.15 -10.04 1.28
C LEU A 13 13.83 -10.72 0.90
N GLY A 14 13.81 -12.04 0.73
CA GLY A 14 12.59 -12.78 0.43
C GLY A 14 11.56 -12.71 1.57
N VAL A 15 12.04 -12.81 2.81
CA VAL A 15 11.20 -12.77 4.00
C VAL A 15 10.75 -11.35 4.31
N THR A 16 11.65 -10.37 4.29
CA THR A 16 11.31 -8.96 4.49
C THR A 16 10.43 -8.41 3.37
N GLY A 17 10.57 -8.88 2.13
CA GLY A 17 9.71 -8.53 1.00
C GLY A 17 8.28 -9.07 1.15
N LEU A 18 8.13 -10.34 1.57
CA LEU A 18 6.83 -10.95 1.84
C LEU A 18 6.19 -10.33 3.10
N TRP A 19 6.96 -10.15 4.18
CA TRP A 19 6.54 -9.46 5.41
C TRP A 19 6.08 -8.02 5.13
N SER A 20 6.90 -7.24 4.41
CA SER A 20 6.58 -5.86 4.05
C SER A 20 5.30 -5.79 3.21
N LYS A 21 5.08 -6.73 2.28
CA LYS A 21 3.85 -6.79 1.48
C LYS A 21 2.61 -7.17 2.31
N SER A 22 2.74 -8.12 3.26
CA SER A 22 1.65 -8.59 4.12
C SER A 22 1.30 -7.59 5.25
N ILE A 23 2.30 -7.02 5.94
CA ILE A 23 2.08 -5.93 6.91
C ILE A 23 1.51 -4.72 6.20
N LYS A 24 2.06 -4.34 5.04
CA LYS A 24 1.46 -3.28 4.22
C LYS A 24 0.12 -3.71 3.62
N GLY A 25 -0.31 -4.97 3.72
CA GLY A 25 -1.67 -5.38 3.38
C GLY A 25 -2.64 -5.04 4.50
N VAL A 26 -2.29 -5.43 5.73
CA VAL A 26 -3.03 -5.05 6.95
C VAL A 26 -3.05 -3.52 7.12
N LEU A 27 -1.88 -2.89 7.01
CA LEU A 27 -1.68 -1.44 7.10
C LEU A 27 -2.11 -0.67 5.83
N TYR A 28 -2.50 -1.32 4.73
CA TYR A 28 -3.12 -0.61 3.58
C TYR A 28 -4.58 -0.98 3.36
N MET A 29 -5.19 -1.82 4.20
CA MET A 29 -6.64 -1.78 4.47
C MET A 29 -7.14 -0.37 4.93
N TRP A 30 -6.29 0.65 4.80
CA TRP A 30 -6.01 1.71 5.75
C TRP A 30 -5.65 3.04 5.09
N ALA A 31 -5.45 3.07 3.78
CA ALA A 31 -5.28 4.31 3.04
C ALA A 31 -6.60 4.74 2.37
N GLY A 32 -7.73 4.62 3.09
CA GLY A 32 -9.00 5.23 2.71
C GLY A 32 -10.04 4.27 2.11
N VAL A 33 -11.29 4.52 2.49
CA VAL A 33 -12.50 4.15 1.74
C VAL A 33 -12.96 2.68 1.81
N VAL A 34 -13.49 2.31 2.99
CA VAL A 34 -14.74 1.52 3.03
C VAL A 34 -15.83 2.49 3.45
N LYS A 35 -16.50 3.10 2.47
CA LYS A 35 -17.75 3.84 2.66
C LYS A 35 -18.88 2.82 2.48
N ILE A 36 -19.60 2.51 3.56
CA ILE A 36 -20.62 1.44 3.64
C ILE A 36 -21.81 1.63 2.67
N SER A 37 -21.92 2.78 1.99
CA SER A 37 -22.97 3.02 0.98
C SER A 37 -22.53 2.86 -0.48
N ARG A 38 -21.22 2.81 -0.78
CA ARG A 38 -20.68 2.59 -2.14
C ARG A 38 -19.20 2.26 -2.03
N ILE A 39 -18.84 0.99 -2.21
CA ILE A 39 -17.47 0.53 -2.10
C ILE A 39 -16.66 1.09 -3.28
N ARG A 40 -15.99 2.24 -3.08
CA ARG A 40 -15.00 2.80 -4.02
C ARG A 40 -13.62 2.59 -3.41
N TYR A 41 -12.88 1.62 -3.94
CA TYR A 41 -11.54 1.30 -3.46
C TYR A 41 -10.53 2.31 -3.97
N ASP A 42 -9.76 2.92 -3.07
CA ASP A 42 -8.51 3.60 -3.44
C ASP A 42 -7.49 3.28 -2.35
N PRO A 43 -6.30 2.72 -2.66
CA PRO A 43 -5.75 2.31 -3.97
C PRO A 43 -6.03 0.83 -4.29
N ALA A 44 -6.16 0.47 -5.56
CA ALA A 44 -6.23 -0.94 -6.02
C ALA A 44 -5.17 -1.84 -5.38
N HIS A 45 -4.00 -1.27 -5.06
CA HIS A 45 -2.91 -1.91 -4.33
C HIS A 45 -3.27 -2.36 -2.90
N ALA A 46 -4.07 -1.57 -2.17
CA ALA A 46 -4.56 -1.94 -0.84
C ALA A 46 -5.42 -3.20 -0.89
N GLN A 47 -6.41 -3.19 -1.78
CA GLN A 47 -7.30 -4.32 -2.00
C GLN A 47 -6.51 -5.55 -2.45
N ALA A 48 -5.56 -5.40 -3.39
CA ALA A 48 -4.72 -6.51 -3.84
C ALA A 48 -3.88 -7.11 -2.70
N ARG A 49 -3.32 -6.29 -1.81
CA ARG A 49 -2.57 -6.79 -0.66
C ARG A 49 -3.46 -7.49 0.36
N TYR A 50 -4.69 -7.00 0.57
CA TYR A 50 -5.68 -7.68 1.40
C TYR A 50 -6.08 -9.04 0.80
N VAL A 51 -6.30 -9.11 -0.52
CA VAL A 51 -6.56 -10.37 -1.23
C VAL A 51 -5.41 -11.36 -1.04
N ILE A 52 -4.15 -10.91 -1.17
CA ILE A 52 -2.98 -11.75 -0.91
C ILE A 52 -2.97 -12.24 0.55
N LEU A 53 -3.26 -11.37 1.52
CA LEU A 53 -3.37 -11.77 2.93
C LEU A 53 -4.45 -12.85 3.12
N GLN A 54 -5.63 -12.69 2.51
CA GLN A 54 -6.69 -13.71 2.58
C GLN A 54 -6.26 -15.05 1.98
N VAL A 55 -5.56 -15.03 0.85
CA VAL A 55 -5.00 -16.25 0.25
C VAL A 55 -4.04 -16.93 1.24
N LEU A 56 -3.15 -16.17 1.89
CA LEU A 56 -2.21 -16.72 2.87
C LEU A 56 -2.88 -17.24 4.13
N LEU A 57 -3.99 -16.63 4.57
CA LEU A 57 -4.80 -17.10 5.70
C LEU A 57 -5.60 -18.36 5.34
N GLU A 58 -6.09 -18.48 4.11
CA GLU A 58 -6.81 -19.66 3.60
C GLU A 58 -5.90 -20.89 3.50
N CYS A 59 -4.58 -20.70 3.36
CA CYS A 59 -3.60 -21.80 3.33
C CYS A 59 -3.63 -22.66 4.60
N GLY A 60 -4.05 -22.11 5.73
CA GLY A 60 -4.05 -22.81 7.00
C GLY A 60 -2.64 -23.07 7.55
N GLU A 61 -2.49 -24.20 8.25
CA GLU A 61 -1.25 -24.65 8.91
C GLU A 61 -0.59 -23.62 9.84
N ASP A 62 -1.38 -22.69 10.37
CA ASP A 62 -0.88 -21.61 11.21
C ASP A 62 0.26 -20.80 10.55
N PHE A 63 0.29 -20.75 9.21
CA PHE A 63 1.33 -20.07 8.45
C PHE A 63 1.29 -18.55 8.67
N VAL A 64 0.09 -17.95 8.64
CA VAL A 64 -0.14 -16.55 8.96
C VAL A 64 -1.25 -16.45 10.02
N LYS A 65 -1.05 -15.60 11.03
CA LYS A 65 -2.01 -15.31 12.09
C LYS A 65 -2.18 -13.80 12.26
N VAL A 66 -3.41 -13.39 12.57
CA VAL A 66 -3.74 -12.03 12.95
C VAL A 66 -4.40 -12.09 14.32
N GLU A 67 -3.75 -11.51 15.31
CA GLU A 67 -4.16 -11.55 16.71
C GLU A 67 -4.35 -10.12 17.23
N LYS A 68 -5.40 -9.91 18.02
CA LYS A 68 -5.58 -8.67 18.75
C LYS A 68 -4.71 -8.69 19.99
N ILE A 69 -3.92 -7.65 20.19
CA ILE A 69 -3.04 -7.47 21.34
C ILE A 69 -3.27 -6.09 21.95
N ASP A 70 -2.75 -5.85 23.14
CA ASP A 70 -2.66 -4.50 23.69
C ASP A 70 -1.29 -3.91 23.33
N GLY A 71 -1.30 -2.70 22.80
CA GLY A 71 -0.09 -1.96 22.46
C GLY A 71 0.67 -1.51 23.71
N ALA A 72 1.91 -1.08 23.52
CA ALA A 72 2.76 -0.58 24.61
C ALA A 72 2.17 0.65 25.34
N ASP A 73 1.24 1.36 24.70
CA ASP A 73 0.49 2.50 25.23
C ASP A 73 -0.83 2.11 25.91
N GLY A 74 -1.13 0.81 26.05
CA GLY A 74 -2.35 0.29 26.67
C GLY A 74 -3.60 0.34 25.79
N ASN A 75 -3.48 0.82 24.55
CA ASN A 75 -4.59 0.82 23.59
C ASN A 75 -4.61 -0.48 22.76
N PRO A 76 -5.75 -0.90 22.20
CA PRO A 76 -5.80 -2.04 21.29
C PRO A 76 -4.83 -1.91 20.10
N ASP A 77 -4.23 -3.02 19.69
CA ASP A 77 -3.38 -3.14 18.50
C ASP A 77 -3.52 -4.53 17.86
N LEU A 78 -2.90 -4.74 16.70
CA LEU A 78 -2.91 -6.02 15.98
C LEU A 78 -1.51 -6.54 15.75
N LEU A 79 -1.31 -7.82 16.06
CA LEU A 79 -0.10 -8.57 15.75
C LEU A 79 -0.34 -9.45 14.53
N LEU A 80 0.42 -9.19 13.46
CA LEU A 80 0.50 -10.07 12.29
C LEU A 80 1.75 -10.95 12.42
N SER A 81 1.55 -12.25 12.56
CA SER A 81 2.62 -13.24 12.71
C SER A 81 2.68 -14.14 11.48
N MET A 82 3.89 -14.47 11.02
CA MET A 82 4.09 -15.43 9.91
C MET A 82 5.23 -16.40 10.25
N ASP A 83 4.96 -17.70 10.11
CA ASP A 83 5.95 -18.76 10.33
C ASP A 83 6.91 -18.86 9.14
N ARG A 84 8.16 -18.46 9.36
CA ARG A 84 9.20 -18.44 8.32
C ARG A 84 9.50 -19.84 7.77
N SER A 85 9.40 -20.88 8.59
CA SER A 85 9.74 -22.25 8.19
C SER A 85 8.79 -22.79 7.11
N LYS A 86 7.54 -22.29 7.09
CA LYS A 86 6.47 -22.73 6.19
C LYS A 86 6.34 -21.91 4.90
N ILE A 87 7.22 -20.93 4.67
CA ILE A 87 7.18 -20.10 3.45
C ILE A 87 7.33 -20.96 2.19
N ALA A 88 8.31 -21.88 2.19
CA ALA A 88 8.60 -22.70 1.01
C ALA A 88 7.57 -23.82 0.79
N SER A 89 7.07 -24.42 1.88
CA SER A 89 6.15 -25.57 1.85
C SER A 89 4.69 -25.17 1.70
N VAL A 90 4.23 -24.11 2.38
CA VAL A 90 2.82 -23.71 2.43
C VAL A 90 2.57 -22.44 1.64
N GLY A 91 3.33 -21.38 1.93
CA GLY A 91 3.10 -20.06 1.33
C GLY A 91 3.34 -20.02 -0.17
N LYS A 92 4.48 -20.55 -0.64
CA LYS A 92 4.85 -20.52 -2.07
C LYS A 92 3.88 -21.30 -2.95
N PRO A 93 3.47 -22.55 -2.63
CA PRO A 93 2.49 -23.27 -3.44
C PRO A 93 1.13 -22.59 -3.52
N ALA A 94 0.66 -21.99 -2.42
CA ALA A 94 -0.61 -21.30 -2.42
C ALA A 94 -0.62 -20.03 -3.29
N ILE A 95 0.43 -19.22 -3.20
CA ILE A 95 0.60 -18.05 -4.08
C ILE A 95 0.75 -18.49 -5.53
N ALA A 96 1.49 -19.56 -5.81
CA ALA A 96 1.62 -20.09 -7.17
C ALA A 96 0.26 -20.52 -7.75
N LYS A 97 -0.58 -21.21 -6.97
CA LYS A 97 -1.95 -21.60 -7.36
C LYS A 97 -2.83 -20.37 -7.64
N PHE A 98 -2.77 -19.37 -6.76
CA PHE A 98 -3.54 -18.13 -6.92
C PHE A 98 -3.11 -17.35 -8.17
N LEU A 99 -1.81 -17.13 -8.36
CA LEU A 99 -1.26 -16.43 -9.52
C LEU A 99 -1.53 -17.19 -10.83
N GLY A 100 -1.46 -18.53 -10.80
CA GLY A 100 -1.82 -19.36 -11.95
C GLY A 100 -3.26 -19.14 -12.41
N LYS A 101 -4.22 -19.10 -11.48
CA LYS A 101 -5.62 -18.78 -11.79
C LYS A 101 -5.79 -17.35 -12.28
N LEU A 102 -5.15 -16.39 -11.60
CA LEU A 102 -5.23 -14.97 -11.98
C LEU A 102 -4.71 -14.74 -13.40
N GLN A 103 -3.58 -15.36 -13.75
CA GLN A 103 -3.00 -15.26 -15.10
C GLN A 103 -3.86 -15.98 -16.14
N LEU A 104 -4.44 -17.14 -15.81
CA LEU A 104 -5.35 -17.86 -16.70
C LEU A 104 -6.55 -16.98 -17.06
N TYR A 105 -7.27 -16.46 -16.07
CA TYR A 105 -8.45 -15.62 -16.33
C TYR A 105 -8.10 -14.34 -17.08
N ARG A 106 -6.93 -13.74 -16.78
CA ARG A 106 -6.44 -12.57 -17.51
C ARG A 106 -6.14 -12.90 -18.98
N ALA A 107 -5.50 -14.04 -19.24
CA ALA A 107 -5.11 -14.44 -20.60
C ALA A 107 -6.31 -14.84 -21.46
N THR A 108 -7.36 -15.43 -20.86
CA THR A 108 -8.59 -15.83 -21.57
C THR A 108 -9.68 -14.76 -21.54
N ALA A 109 -9.44 -13.61 -20.93
CA ALA A 109 -10.42 -12.54 -20.71
C ALA A 109 -11.74 -13.03 -20.06
N ASP A 110 -11.66 -14.05 -19.19
CA ASP A 110 -12.83 -14.57 -18.46
C ASP A 110 -13.16 -13.67 -17.25
N ILE A 111 -13.91 -12.61 -17.53
CA ILE A 111 -14.27 -11.59 -16.54
C ILE A 111 -15.17 -12.16 -15.44
N ALA A 112 -16.09 -13.08 -15.78
CA ALA A 112 -17.06 -13.62 -14.83
C ALA A 112 -16.34 -14.41 -13.73
N SER A 113 -15.52 -15.39 -14.11
CA SER A 113 -14.76 -16.21 -13.16
C SER A 113 -13.70 -15.38 -12.41
N ALA A 114 -13.04 -14.43 -13.09
CA ALA A 114 -12.07 -13.54 -12.45
C ALA A 114 -12.71 -12.72 -11.33
N LYS A 115 -13.88 -12.14 -11.61
CA LYS A 115 -14.60 -11.29 -10.67
C LYS A 115 -15.11 -12.09 -9.48
N GLU A 116 -15.72 -13.25 -9.71
CA GLU A 116 -16.16 -14.13 -8.64
C GLU A 116 -15.02 -14.51 -7.69
N MET A 117 -13.87 -14.93 -8.26
CA MET A 117 -12.70 -15.27 -7.46
C MET A 117 -12.17 -14.06 -6.66
N TYR A 118 -12.03 -12.90 -7.30
CA TYR A 118 -11.44 -11.73 -6.65
C TYR A 118 -12.38 -11.09 -5.62
N ASP A 119 -13.69 -11.07 -5.88
CA ASP A 119 -14.70 -10.59 -4.94
C ASP A 119 -14.77 -11.50 -3.70
N LYS A 120 -14.62 -12.82 -3.86
CA LYS A 120 -14.52 -13.76 -2.72
C LYS A 120 -13.40 -13.37 -1.76
N TYR A 121 -12.19 -13.11 -2.27
CA TYR A 121 -11.04 -12.77 -1.42
C TYR A 121 -11.03 -11.30 -0.96
N SER A 122 -11.67 -10.40 -1.69
CA SER A 122 -11.72 -8.98 -1.29
C SER A 122 -12.87 -8.66 -0.33
N ALA A 123 -13.82 -9.59 -0.13
CA ALA A 123 -14.88 -9.45 0.84
C ALA A 123 -14.32 -9.32 2.28
N VAL A 124 -14.84 -8.33 3.01
CA VAL A 124 -14.52 -8.10 4.43
C VAL A 124 -15.73 -8.52 5.26
N LYS A 125 -15.56 -9.52 6.13
CA LYS A 125 -16.64 -10.14 6.92
C LYS A 125 -16.43 -9.93 8.43
N SER A 126 -17.52 -9.85 9.18
CA SER A 126 -17.54 -9.92 10.65
C SER A 126 -17.83 -11.35 11.10
N GLY A 127 -17.52 -11.67 12.36
CA GLY A 127 -17.89 -12.95 12.99
C GLY A 127 -17.18 -14.20 12.45
N THR A 128 -16.09 -14.04 11.70
CA THR A 128 -15.22 -15.14 11.27
C THR A 128 -14.03 -15.30 12.22
N LYS A 129 -13.19 -16.32 12.00
CA LYS A 129 -11.92 -16.51 12.73
C LYS A 129 -11.04 -15.25 12.78
N TYR A 130 -11.11 -14.42 11.73
CA TYR A 130 -10.42 -13.14 11.64
C TYR A 130 -11.43 -12.03 11.33
N PRO A 131 -12.01 -11.37 12.35
CA PRO A 131 -13.05 -10.37 12.17
C PRO A 131 -12.45 -9.03 11.70
N PHE A 132 -12.09 -8.96 10.41
CA PHE A 132 -11.43 -7.80 9.81
C PHE A 132 -12.28 -6.52 9.85
N LEU A 133 -13.61 -6.62 9.94
CA LEU A 133 -14.47 -5.46 10.16
C LEU A 133 -14.23 -4.83 11.53
N ASP A 134 -14.09 -5.63 12.58
CA ASP A 134 -13.88 -5.15 13.96
C ASP A 134 -12.46 -4.58 14.12
N TYR A 135 -11.50 -5.20 13.43
CA TYR A 135 -10.11 -4.74 13.37
C TYR A 135 -9.99 -3.36 12.74
N ARG A 136 -10.96 -2.93 11.93
CA ARG A 136 -10.92 -1.63 11.24
C ARG A 136 -10.82 -0.47 12.22
N GLU A 137 -11.48 -0.50 13.36
CA GLU A 137 -11.45 0.62 14.31
C GLU A 137 -10.08 0.76 14.97
N ILE A 138 -9.53 -0.35 15.45
CA ILE A 138 -8.18 -0.45 16.02
C ILE A 138 -7.16 0.08 15.03
N VAL A 139 -7.26 -0.43 13.80
CA VAL A 139 -6.41 -0.06 12.70
C VAL A 139 -6.61 1.45 12.50
N MET A 140 -7.79 1.99 12.24
CA MET A 140 -7.97 3.45 12.03
C MET A 140 -7.40 4.32 13.15
N ALA A 141 -7.48 3.90 14.42
CA ALA A 141 -6.89 4.60 15.56
C ALA A 141 -5.34 4.65 15.52
N ARG A 142 -4.68 3.61 14.98
CA ARG A 142 -3.23 3.55 14.83
C ARG A 142 -2.70 4.28 13.58
N LYS A 143 -3.59 4.86 12.76
CA LYS A 143 -3.25 5.44 11.45
C LYS A 143 -2.29 6.62 11.53
N LYS A 144 -1.11 6.44 10.93
CA LYS A 144 -0.15 7.54 10.75
C LYS A 144 -0.52 8.38 9.53
N PRO A 145 -0.44 9.72 9.61
CA PRO A 145 -0.64 10.58 8.45
C PRO A 145 0.38 10.24 7.34
N ARG A 146 -0.03 10.42 6.08
CA ARG A 146 0.86 10.20 4.94
C ARG A 146 2.01 11.19 5.05
N ARG A 147 3.25 10.70 5.01
CA ARG A 147 4.43 11.57 5.01
C ARG A 147 4.44 12.39 3.72
N LEU A 148 4.68 13.69 3.87
CA LEU A 148 5.02 14.57 2.75
C LEU A 148 6.54 14.52 2.57
N PHE A 149 6.97 14.65 1.32
CA PHE A 149 8.39 14.66 0.96
C PHE A 149 8.70 15.96 0.24
N VAL A 150 9.77 16.60 0.66
CA VAL A 150 10.29 17.80 0.02
C VAL A 150 11.09 17.39 -1.20
N GLN A 151 10.85 18.05 -2.32
CA GLN A 151 11.57 17.82 -3.57
C GLN A 151 12.60 18.91 -3.79
N THR A 152 13.77 18.53 -4.30
CA THR A 152 14.84 19.45 -4.68
C THR A 152 14.54 20.14 -6.01
N ASN A 153 15.12 21.32 -6.22
CA ASN A 153 15.07 22.01 -7.52
C ASN A 153 16.46 22.04 -8.15
N THR A 154 16.51 22.17 -9.46
CA THR A 154 17.74 22.32 -10.24
C THR A 154 17.74 23.66 -10.95
N PHE A 155 18.82 24.41 -10.83
CA PHE A 155 18.99 25.71 -11.49
C PHE A 155 20.16 25.64 -12.47
N ALA A 156 19.99 26.23 -13.65
CA ALA A 156 21.05 26.28 -14.64
C ALA A 156 21.71 27.67 -14.61
N GLU A 157 22.95 27.74 -14.14
CA GLU A 157 23.73 28.97 -14.10
C GLU A 157 25.08 28.75 -14.80
N ASN A 158 25.44 29.65 -15.72
CA ASN A 158 26.74 29.65 -16.41
C ASN A 158 27.14 28.29 -17.04
N GLY A 159 26.16 27.53 -17.57
CA GLY A 159 26.38 26.22 -18.18
C GLY A 159 26.59 25.07 -17.19
N LYS A 160 26.38 25.30 -15.89
CA LYS A 160 26.36 24.27 -14.85
C LYS A 160 24.96 24.14 -14.26
N VAL A 161 24.62 22.94 -13.78
CA VAL A 161 23.35 22.66 -13.11
C VAL A 161 23.61 22.48 -11.62
N ASP A 162 23.03 23.37 -10.82
CA ASP A 162 23.13 23.34 -9.37
C ASP A 162 21.86 22.76 -8.75
N LEU A 163 22.04 21.90 -7.75
CA LEU A 163 20.94 21.25 -7.03
C LEU A 163 20.67 22.00 -5.72
N LYS A 164 19.49 22.62 -5.62
CA LYS A 164 19.02 23.27 -4.40
C LYS A 164 18.21 22.29 -3.57
N THR A 165 18.69 22.03 -2.36
CA THR A 165 18.00 21.22 -1.35
C THR A 165 17.27 22.10 -0.34
N TYR A 166 16.18 21.58 0.21
CA TYR A 166 15.35 22.28 1.19
C TYR A 166 15.18 21.41 2.45
N GLU A 167 14.94 22.07 3.57
CA GLU A 167 14.66 21.42 4.86
C GLU A 167 13.43 20.50 4.76
N PRO A 168 13.41 19.30 5.35
CA PRO A 168 12.23 18.42 5.38
C PRO A 168 11.12 18.91 6.34
N SER A 169 10.67 20.15 6.15
CA SER A 169 9.64 20.84 6.93
C SER A 169 8.50 21.34 6.03
N ALA A 170 7.39 21.78 6.62
CA ALA A 170 6.29 22.38 5.85
C ALA A 170 6.76 23.62 5.06
N ASP A 171 7.56 24.47 5.71
CA ASP A 171 8.16 25.65 5.08
C ASP A 171 9.10 25.27 3.93
N GLY A 172 9.88 24.20 4.11
CA GLY A 172 10.75 23.69 3.04
C GLY A 172 9.97 23.13 1.84
N ILE A 173 8.79 22.53 2.06
CA ILE A 173 7.87 22.18 0.96
C ILE A 173 7.46 23.45 0.23
N ILE A 174 6.93 24.45 0.95
CA ILE A 174 6.43 25.69 0.34
C ILE A 174 7.53 26.39 -0.45
N GLN A 175 8.70 26.56 0.14
CA GLN A 175 9.84 27.20 -0.52
C GLN A 175 10.26 26.44 -1.77
N SER A 176 10.24 25.09 -1.74
CA SER A 176 10.57 24.28 -2.92
C SER A 176 9.62 24.49 -4.11
N TRP A 177 8.39 24.93 -3.86
CA TRP A 177 7.40 25.26 -4.90
C TRP A 177 7.53 26.71 -5.35
N VAL A 178 7.71 27.66 -4.43
CA VAL A 178 7.96 29.07 -4.75
C VAL A 178 9.18 29.21 -5.68
N ASP A 179 10.26 28.49 -5.36
CA ASP A 179 11.48 28.52 -6.15
C ASP A 179 11.42 27.68 -7.44
N ARG A 180 10.29 27.01 -7.73
CA ARG A 180 10.17 26.11 -8.89
C ARG A 180 9.74 26.83 -10.17
N PHE A 181 8.87 27.83 -10.05
CA PHE A 181 8.23 28.50 -11.18
C PHE A 181 8.37 30.03 -11.08
N GLN A 182 9.61 30.52 -11.00
CA GLN A 182 9.86 31.96 -10.76
C GLN A 182 9.57 32.85 -11.99
N GLU A 183 9.63 32.30 -13.20
CA GLU A 183 9.54 33.07 -14.45
C GLU A 183 8.27 32.79 -15.27
N GLU A 184 7.41 31.88 -14.80
CA GLU A 184 6.24 31.41 -15.53
C GLU A 184 4.94 31.93 -14.90
N ASN A 185 3.99 32.41 -15.72
CA ASN A 185 2.66 32.84 -15.29
C ASN A 185 1.70 31.63 -15.11
N VAL A 186 2.19 30.59 -14.43
CA VAL A 186 1.48 29.31 -14.26
C VAL A 186 0.12 29.51 -13.58
N ASP A 187 0.07 30.39 -12.59
CA ASP A 187 -1.14 30.64 -11.80
C ASP A 187 -2.28 31.20 -12.69
N ASP A 188 -2.00 32.20 -13.52
CA ASP A 188 -2.99 32.78 -14.45
C ASP A 188 -3.51 31.72 -15.44
N ILE A 189 -2.62 30.90 -16.00
CA ILE A 189 -2.97 29.84 -16.95
C ILE A 189 -3.88 28.80 -16.29
N LEU A 190 -3.58 28.40 -15.04
CA LEU A 190 -4.40 27.45 -14.29
C LEU A 190 -5.79 28.02 -13.98
N GLU A 191 -5.88 29.29 -13.62
CA GLU A 191 -7.15 29.97 -13.36
C GLU A 191 -8.02 30.07 -14.62
N GLU A 192 -7.44 30.45 -15.77
CA GLU A 192 -8.14 30.51 -17.05
C GLU A 192 -8.70 29.14 -17.47
N LEU A 193 -7.89 28.08 -17.36
CA LEU A 193 -8.31 26.71 -17.68
C LEU A 193 -9.43 26.24 -16.75
N TRP A 194 -9.32 26.52 -15.45
CA TRP A 194 -10.37 26.20 -14.49
C TRP A 194 -11.67 26.94 -14.81
N ALA A 195 -11.60 28.24 -15.13
CA ALA A 195 -12.77 29.05 -15.47
C ALA A 195 -13.48 28.53 -16.72
N LYS A 196 -12.72 28.12 -17.73
CA LYS A 196 -13.24 27.52 -18.97
C LYS A 196 -14.04 26.24 -18.70
N ASP A 197 -13.51 25.35 -17.87
CA ASP A 197 -14.11 24.04 -17.62
C ASP A 197 -15.16 24.04 -16.49
N LYS A 198 -15.32 25.17 -15.79
CA LYS A 198 -16.24 25.33 -14.65
C LYS A 198 -17.67 24.86 -14.93
N HIS A 199 -18.15 25.03 -16.15
CA HIS A 199 -19.49 24.66 -16.58
C HIS A 199 -19.73 23.13 -16.62
N HIS A 200 -18.68 22.30 -16.61
CA HIS A 200 -18.80 20.84 -16.54
C HIS A 200 -19.07 20.30 -15.12
N PHE A 201 -18.93 21.15 -14.10
CA PHE A 201 -18.99 20.74 -12.69
C PHE A 201 -20.15 21.39 -11.90
N SER A 202 -21.08 22.05 -12.60
CA SER A 202 -22.33 22.58 -12.03
C SER A 202 -23.39 21.51 -11.81
#